data_AF-Q6QB06-F1
#
_entry.id   AF-Q6QB06-F1
#
_cell.length_a   1.000
_cell.length_b   1.000
_cell.length_c   1.000
_cell.angle_alpha   90.00
_cell.angle_beta   90.00
_cell.angle_gamma   90.00
#
_symmetry.space_group_name_H-M   'P 1'
#
loop_
_entity.id
_entity.type
_entity.pdbx_description
1 polymer ?
#
loop_
_entity_poly.entity_id
_entity_poly.type
_entity_poly.pdbx_seq_one_letter_code
_entity_poly.pdbx_strand_id
1 'polypeptide(L)'
;MEELITFHDQALMAMFLISFLILYALSSTLTTKLTNTNITDAQEMETIWTILPAVILILIALPSLRILYMTDEINNPSFTIKSIGHQWYWTYEYT
;
A
#
# COMPACT_ATOMS: atom_id res chain seq x y z
N MET A 1 -3.89 2.61 16.62
CA MET A 1 -2.49 2.65 16.15
C MET A 1 -1.95 1.27 15.82
N GLU A 2 -2.21 0.24 16.63
CA GLU A 2 -1.78 -1.13 16.34
C GLU A 2 -2.30 -1.66 14.98
N GLU A 3 -3.59 -1.46 14.68
CA GLU A 3 -4.18 -1.79 13.37
C GLU A 3 -3.50 -1.06 12.19
N LEU A 4 -3.04 0.18 12.41
CA LEU A 4 -2.30 0.93 11.40
C LEU A 4 -0.88 0.39 11.20
N ILE A 5 -0.21 -0.05 12.27
CA ILE A 5 1.13 -0.64 12.20
C ILE A 5 1.06 -1.99 11.48
N THR A 6 0.10 -2.83 11.81
CA THR A 6 -0.08 -4.13 11.13
C THR A 6 -0.42 -3.97 9.64
N PHE A 7 -1.27 -2.99 9.29
CA PHE A 7 -1.54 -2.63 7.90
C PHE A 7 -0.30 -2.09 7.18
N HIS A 8 0.46 -1.21 7.82
CA HIS A 8 1.72 -0.70 7.29
C HIS A 8 2.69 -1.85 6.97
N ASP A 9 2.86 -2.79 7.89
CA ASP A 9 3.77 -3.93 7.71
C ASP A 9 3.32 -4.83 6.55
N GLN A 10 2.00 -5.06 6.39
CA GLN A 10 1.47 -5.79 5.25
C GLN A 10 1.74 -5.07 3.91
N ALA A 11 1.50 -3.76 3.86
CA ALA A 11 1.74 -2.97 2.65
C ALA A 11 3.23 -2.90 2.31
N LEU A 12 4.08 -2.75 3.31
CA LEU A 12 5.53 -2.72 3.16
C LEU A 12 6.08 -4.06 2.65
N MET A 13 5.57 -5.19 3.17
CA MET A 13 5.93 -6.52 2.69
C MET A 13 5.60 -6.70 1.19
N ALA A 14 4.42 -6.26 0.75
CA ALA A 14 4.04 -6.31 -0.66
C ALA A 14 4.96 -5.43 -1.54
N MET A 15 5.28 -4.22 -1.07
CA MET A 15 6.18 -3.31 -1.79
C MET A 15 7.59 -3.91 -1.95
N PHE A 16 8.16 -4.50 -0.90
CA PHE A 16 9.46 -5.16 -0.99
C PHE A 16 9.43 -6.36 -1.93
N LEU A 17 8.38 -7.17 -1.89
CA LEU A 17 8.27 -8.32 -2.78
C LEU A 17 8.27 -7.90 -4.25
N ILE A 18 7.52 -6.85 -4.59
CA ILE A 18 7.47 -6.30 -5.96
C ILE A 18 8.84 -5.72 -6.36
N SER A 19 9.51 -4.96 -5.49
CA SER A 19 10.79 -4.36 -5.80
C SER A 19 11.90 -5.41 -6.01
N PHE A 20 11.93 -6.47 -5.19
CA PHE A 20 12.85 -7.59 -5.39
C PHE A 20 12.55 -8.37 -6.67
N LEU A 21 11.28 -8.59 -7.02
CA LEU A 21 10.90 -9.28 -8.27
C LEU A 21 11.37 -8.49 -9.50
N ILE A 22 11.15 -7.17 -9.51
CA ILE A 22 11.61 -6.30 -10.60
C ILE A 22 13.14 -6.30 -10.69
N LEU A 23 13.83 -6.17 -9.56
CA LEU A 23 15.29 -6.21 -9.52
C LEU A 23 15.84 -7.53 -10.07
N TYR A 24 15.25 -8.66 -9.66
CA TYR A 24 15.61 -9.97 -10.16
C TYR A 24 15.37 -10.09 -11.67
N ALA A 25 14.19 -9.69 -12.16
CA ALA A 25 13.86 -9.75 -13.58
C ALA A 25 14.86 -8.95 -14.43
N LEU A 26 15.18 -7.71 -14.03
CA LEU A 26 16.19 -6.89 -14.68
C LEU A 26 17.59 -7.53 -14.64
N SER A 27 17.99 -8.07 -13.49
CA SER A 27 19.29 -8.75 -13.37
C SER A 27 19.40 -9.96 -14.30
N SER A 28 18.31 -10.70 -14.49
CA SER A 28 18.28 -11.91 -15.33
C SER A 28 18.39 -11.59 -16.82
N THR A 29 17.73 -10.53 -17.28
CA THR A 29 17.77 -10.12 -18.69
C THR A 29 19.11 -9.49 -19.07
N LEU A 30 19.80 -8.83 -18.13
CA LEU A 30 21.12 -8.23 -18.37
C LEU A 30 22.29 -9.22 -18.32
N THR A 31 22.14 -10.34 -17.59
CA THR A 31 23.24 -11.30 -17.36
C THR A 31 23.28 -12.46 -18.35
N THR A 32 22.20 -12.68 -19.12
CA THR A 32 22.15 -13.78 -20.09
C THR A 32 23.04 -13.52 -21.30
N LYS A 33 23.72 -14.56 -21.78
CA LYS A 33 24.47 -14.54 -23.05
C LYS A 33 23.63 -14.96 -24.26
N LEU A 34 22.43 -15.50 -24.01
CA LEU A 34 21.53 -16.00 -25.05
C LEU A 34 20.83 -14.82 -25.73
N THR A 35 20.71 -14.89 -27.05
CA THR A 35 20.02 -13.87 -27.84
C THR A 35 18.75 -14.44 -28.45
N ASN A 36 17.66 -13.70 -28.32
CA ASN A 36 16.44 -13.91 -29.09
C ASN A 36 15.94 -12.55 -29.57
N THR A 37 15.93 -12.33 -30.89
CA THR A 37 15.50 -11.07 -31.52
C THR A 37 14.12 -11.17 -32.16
N ASN A 38 13.52 -12.36 -32.17
CA ASN A 38 12.20 -12.56 -32.74
C ASN A 38 11.14 -12.04 -31.77
N ILE A 39 10.19 -11.27 -32.29
CA ILE A 39 9.04 -10.82 -31.52
C ILE A 39 8.08 -12.01 -31.40
N THR A 40 7.94 -12.52 -30.19
CA THR A 40 6.90 -13.47 -29.82
C THR A 40 5.63 -12.72 -29.47
N ASP A 41 4.47 -13.31 -29.73
CA ASP A 41 3.19 -12.77 -29.27
C ASP A 41 3.20 -12.60 -27.74
N ALA A 42 2.66 -11.48 -27.25
CA ALA A 42 2.78 -11.05 -25.86
C ALA A 42 1.48 -11.17 -25.06
N GLN A 43 0.36 -11.51 -25.71
CA GLN A 43 -0.98 -11.48 -25.11
C GLN A 43 -1.09 -12.31 -23.82
N GLU A 44 -0.51 -13.52 -23.81
CA GLU A 44 -0.51 -14.39 -22.63
C GLU A 44 0.27 -13.78 -21.46
N MET A 45 1.42 -13.16 -21.74
CA MET A 45 2.24 -12.47 -20.72
C MET A 45 1.54 -11.22 -20.19
N GLU A 46 0.91 -10.45 -21.08
CA GLU A 46 0.16 -9.24 -20.74
C GLU A 46 -1.01 -9.52 -19.82
N THR A 47 -1.68 -10.64 -20.04
CA THR A 47 -2.79 -11.09 -19.21
C THR A 47 -2.32 -11.38 -17.78
N ILE A 48 -1.17 -12.06 -17.64
CA ILE A 48 -0.59 -12.40 -16.33
C ILE A 48 -0.18 -11.14 -15.57
N TRP A 49 0.59 -10.23 -16.18
CA TRP A 49 1.08 -9.04 -15.49
C TRP A 49 0.00 -7.98 -15.26
N THR A 50 -1.18 -8.12 -15.85
CA THR A 50 -2.33 -7.23 -15.58
C THR A 50 -3.16 -7.75 -14.41
N ILE A 51 -3.47 -9.06 -14.41
CA ILE A 51 -4.31 -9.67 -13.38
C ILE A 51 -3.57 -9.75 -12.04
N LEU A 52 -2.28 -10.13 -12.06
CA LEU A 52 -1.52 -10.34 -10.83
C LEU A 52 -1.43 -9.06 -9.97
N PRO A 53 -1.05 -7.89 -10.50
CA PRO A 53 -1.07 -6.64 -9.73
C PRO A 53 -2.47 -6.21 -9.28
N ALA A 54 -3.51 -6.45 -10.10
CA ALA A 54 -4.88 -6.12 -9.72
C ALA A 54 -5.32 -6.89 -8.46
N VAL A 55 -4.98 -8.18 -8.37
CA VAL A 55 -5.25 -8.99 -7.18
C VAL A 55 -4.49 -8.48 -5.95
N ILE A 56 -3.21 -8.10 -6.10
CA ILE A 56 -2.41 -7.53 -5.01
C ILE A 56 -3.07 -6.25 -4.47
N LEU A 57 -3.55 -5.37 -5.36
CA LEU A 57 -4.22 -4.13 -4.95
C LEU A 57 -5.51 -4.40 -4.17
N ILE A 58 -6.32 -5.37 -4.58
CA ILE A 58 -7.54 -5.75 -3.85
C ILE A 58 -7.19 -6.24 -2.44
N LEU A 59 -6.16 -7.06 -2.29
CA LEU A 59 -5.71 -7.59 -0.99
C LEU A 59 -5.24 -6.49 -0.03
N ILE A 60 -4.68 -5.39 -0.55
CA ILE A 60 -4.29 -4.22 0.25
C ILE A 60 -5.49 -3.32 0.54
N ALA A 61 -6.41 -3.15 -0.43
CA ALA A 61 -7.55 -2.27 -0.31
C ALA A 61 -8.56 -2.72 0.76
N LEU A 62 -8.83 -4.02 0.88
CA LEU A 62 -9.79 -4.55 1.85
C LEU A 62 -9.46 -4.21 3.32
N PRO A 63 -8.25 -4.50 3.85
CA PRO A 63 -7.89 -4.09 5.21
C PRO A 63 -7.79 -2.56 5.35
N SER A 64 -7.35 -1.85 4.30
CA SER A 64 -7.28 -0.38 4.30
C SER A 64 -8.64 0.27 4.53
N LEU A 65 -9.65 -0.15 3.77
CA LEU A 65 -11.02 0.37 3.89
C LEU A 65 -11.62 0.03 5.25
N ARG A 66 -11.38 -1.18 5.77
CA ARG A 66 -11.82 -1.55 7.11
C ARG A 66 -11.27 -0.61 8.18
N ILE A 67 -9.97 -0.32 8.15
CA ILE A 67 -9.33 0.57 9.12
C ILE A 67 -9.89 1.98 9.01
N LEU A 68 -10.09 2.47 7.79
CA LEU A 68 -10.68 3.79 7.55
C LEU A 68 -12.03 3.94 8.26
N TYR A 69 -12.94 2.97 8.07
CA TYR A 69 -14.24 3.00 8.75
C TYR A 69 -14.11 2.88 10.27
N MET A 70 -13.21 2.04 10.78
CA MET A 70 -12.96 1.94 12.22
C MET A 70 -12.42 3.25 12.83
N THR A 71 -11.68 4.05 12.07
CA THR A 71 -11.17 5.35 12.53
C THR A 71 -12.19 6.48 12.45
N ASP A 72 -13.17 6.36 11.56
CA ASP A 72 -14.22 7.37 11.36
C ASP A 72 -15.40 7.19 12.33
N GLU A 73 -15.54 6.01 12.94
CA GLU A 73 -16.56 5.76 13.96
C GLU A 73 -16.36 6.69 15.18
N ILE A 74 -17.21 7.72 15.27
CA ILE A 74 -17.31 8.60 16.43
C ILE A 74 -18.01 7.82 17.54
N ASN A 75 -17.21 7.23 18.43
CA ASN A 75 -17.71 6.60 19.64
C ASN A 75 -18.17 7.66 20.63
N ASN A 76 -19.30 7.43 21.31
CA ASN A 76 -19.87 8.31 22.34
C ASN A 76 -18.80 8.71 23.38
N PRO A 77 -18.23 9.93 23.31
CA PRO A 77 -17.10 10.29 24.17
C PRO A 77 -17.61 10.70 25.55
N SER A 78 -16.87 10.35 26.60
CA SER A 78 -17.14 10.83 27.97
C SER A 78 -16.62 12.25 28.22
N PHE A 79 -15.72 12.75 27.36
CA PHE A 79 -15.06 14.04 27.49
C PHE A 79 -14.75 14.65 26.14
N THR A 80 -14.95 15.97 26.02
CA THR A 80 -14.66 16.74 24.81
C THR A 80 -13.62 17.80 25.12
N ILE A 81 -12.57 17.87 24.29
CA ILE A 81 -11.55 18.92 24.35
C ILE A 81 -11.51 19.58 22.98
N LYS A 82 -11.61 20.91 22.96
CA LYS A 82 -11.42 21.69 21.75
C LYS A 82 -10.04 22.33 21.78
N SER A 83 -9.24 22.07 20.74
CA SER A 83 -7.92 22.67 20.55
C SER A 83 -7.99 23.76 19.47
N ILE A 84 -7.62 24.99 19.83
CA ILE A 84 -7.62 26.16 18.94
C ILE A 84 -6.16 26.54 18.62
N GLY A 85 -5.81 26.49 17.34
CA GLY A 85 -4.48 26.83 16.86
C GLY A 85 -4.30 28.33 16.63
N HIS A 86 -3.22 28.88 17.16
CA HIS A 86 -2.71 30.22 16.88
C HIS A 86 -1.35 30.12 16.17
N GLN A 87 -0.82 31.25 15.69
CA GLN A 87 0.56 31.27 15.21
C GLN A 87 1.50 30.93 16.39
N TRP A 88 2.15 29.75 16.29
CA TRP A 88 3.13 29.20 17.22
C TRP A 88 2.63 28.70 18.58
N TYR A 89 1.32 28.67 18.85
CA TYR A 89 0.80 28.06 20.09
C TYR A 89 -0.63 27.53 19.92
N TRP A 90 -1.09 26.76 20.90
CA TRP A 90 -2.42 26.17 20.94
C TRP A 90 -3.10 26.53 22.27
N THR A 91 -4.40 26.77 22.25
CA THR A 91 -5.25 26.94 23.44
C THR A 91 -6.26 25.79 23.50
N TYR A 92 -6.63 25.36 24.72
CA TYR A 92 -7.51 24.20 24.95
C TYR A 92 -8.74 24.61 25.76
N GLU A 93 -9.93 24.28 25.26
CA GLU A 93 -11.21 24.47 25.96
C GLU A 93 -11.78 23.11 26.38
N TYR A 94 -12.24 23.01 27.64
CA TYR A 94 -12.87 21.84 28.21
C TYR A 94 -14.36 22.15 28.43
N THR A 95 -15.17 21.98 27.39
CA THR A 95 -16.63 22.22 27.40
C THR A 95 -17.38 20.97 27.01
#